data_AF-A0A2K8PG82-F1
#
_entry.id   AF-A0A2K8PG82-F1
#
_cell.length_a   1.000
_cell.length_b   1.000
_cell.length_c   1.000
_cell.angle_alpha   90.00
_cell.angle_beta   90.00
_cell.angle_gamma   90.00
#
_symmetry.space_group_name_H-M   'P 1'
#
loop_
_entity.id
_entity.type
_entity.pdbx_description
1 polymer ?
#
loop_
_entity_poly.entity_id
_entity_poly.type
_entity_poly.pdbx_seq_one_letter_code
_entity_poly.pdbx_strand_id
1 'polypeptide(L)'
;MTPSATPSATPPATPPDESAVEAVAEPHEPGPGERAARDRVRAEAAGMTHPGAREALEAARAAGADPAVVAEWQRIEEHLVDHGGPYSPASDPYVQGQLTARSHHDAPRTPQPARNAALTLPAPGPPAPFRPS
;
A
#
# COMPACT_ATOMS: atom_id res chain seq x y z
N MET A 1 63.42 -40.31 -13.48
CA MET A 1 62.33 -39.40 -13.90
C MET A 1 61.52 -39.05 -12.67
N THR A 2 61.78 -37.89 -12.07
CA THR A 2 61.03 -37.35 -10.93
C THR A 2 60.38 -36.05 -11.38
N PRO A 3 59.06 -35.91 -11.34
CA PRO A 3 58.44 -34.62 -11.57
C PRO A 3 58.53 -33.74 -10.31
N SER A 4 58.78 -32.45 -10.56
CA SER A 4 58.79 -31.33 -9.62
C SER A 4 57.52 -31.25 -8.77
N ALA A 5 57.69 -30.92 -7.49
CA ALA A 5 56.62 -30.44 -6.64
C ALA A 5 56.80 -28.93 -6.39
N THR A 6 55.82 -28.13 -6.79
CA THR A 6 55.48 -26.83 -6.19
C THR A 6 54.00 -26.51 -6.52
N PRO A 7 53.36 -25.56 -5.84
CA PRO A 7 52.38 -25.80 -4.78
C PRO A 7 50.94 -25.48 -5.25
N SER A 8 49.91 -25.95 -4.53
CA SER A 8 48.59 -25.32 -4.62
C SER A 8 48.12 -24.96 -3.23
N ALA A 9 48.14 -23.66 -3.01
CA ALA A 9 47.66 -22.99 -1.83
C ALA A 9 46.18 -23.32 -1.58
N THR A 10 45.86 -23.43 -0.30
CA THR A 10 44.54 -23.32 0.30
C THR A 10 43.66 -22.28 -0.42
N PRO A 11 42.41 -22.59 -0.80
CA PRO A 11 41.47 -21.54 -1.20
C PRO A 11 41.11 -20.69 0.03
N PRO A 12 41.30 -19.36 0.02
CA PRO A 12 40.76 -18.51 1.07
C PRO A 12 39.25 -18.32 0.88
N ALA A 13 38.55 -18.47 2.00
CA ALA A 13 37.28 -17.85 2.38
C ALA A 13 36.17 -17.79 1.33
N THR A 14 35.18 -18.68 1.49
CA THR A 14 33.79 -18.39 1.14
C THR A 14 33.45 -16.98 1.64
N PRO A 15 32.91 -16.07 0.79
CA PRO A 15 32.40 -14.80 1.28
C PRO A 15 31.34 -15.06 2.36
N PRO A 16 31.20 -14.18 3.37
CA PRO A 16 30.10 -14.30 4.31
C PRO A 16 28.80 -14.36 3.51
N ASP A 17 27.97 -15.30 3.92
CA ASP A 17 26.58 -15.47 3.54
C ASP A 17 25.90 -14.10 3.41
N GLU A 18 25.86 -13.54 2.20
CA GLU A 18 24.98 -12.41 1.83
C GLU A 18 23.52 -12.89 1.73
N SER A 19 23.14 -13.91 2.50
CA SER A 19 21.77 -14.17 2.90
C SER A 19 21.44 -13.35 4.15
N ALA A 20 21.92 -12.11 4.23
CA ALA A 20 21.14 -11.07 4.88
C ALA A 20 19.91 -10.90 3.99
N VAL A 21 18.92 -11.75 4.24
CA VAL A 21 17.59 -11.71 3.68
C VAL A 21 17.18 -10.25 3.56
N GLU A 22 17.25 -9.75 2.32
CA GLU A 22 16.37 -8.72 1.84
C GLU A 22 14.99 -9.29 2.13
N ALA A 23 14.44 -8.94 3.29
CA ALA A 23 13.06 -9.18 3.62
C ALA A 23 12.28 -8.26 2.68
N VAL A 24 12.25 -8.64 1.40
CA VAL A 24 11.17 -8.31 0.50
C VAL A 24 9.97 -8.89 1.21
N ALA A 25 9.34 -8.08 2.04
CA ALA A 25 8.05 -8.39 2.61
C ALA A 25 7.16 -8.61 1.39
N GLU A 26 6.94 -9.88 1.03
CA GLU A 26 5.91 -10.29 0.10
C GLU A 26 4.69 -9.42 0.37
N PRO A 27 4.03 -8.83 -0.64
CA PRO A 27 2.87 -7.97 -0.43
C PRO A 27 1.77 -8.78 0.28
N HIS A 28 1.80 -8.73 1.61
CA HIS A 28 0.88 -9.41 2.49
C HIS A 28 -0.28 -8.46 2.75
N GLU A 29 -1.49 -8.96 2.54
CA GLU A 29 -2.68 -8.23 2.97
C GLU A 29 -2.60 -8.07 4.50
N PRO A 30 -2.63 -6.84 5.04
CA PRO A 30 -2.42 -6.63 6.46
C PRO A 30 -3.49 -7.36 7.28
N GLY A 31 -3.08 -8.09 8.31
CA GLY A 31 -4.01 -8.80 9.20
C GLY A 31 -4.92 -7.84 9.99
N PRO A 32 -6.01 -8.32 10.62
CA PRO A 32 -6.88 -7.48 11.46
C PRO A 32 -6.13 -6.76 12.60
N GLY A 33 -5.17 -7.43 13.24
CA GLY A 33 -4.35 -6.85 14.31
C GLY A 33 -3.42 -5.74 13.81
N GLU A 34 -2.79 -5.95 12.65
CA GLU A 34 -1.94 -4.94 12.00
C GLU A 34 -2.77 -3.73 11.57
N ARG A 35 -3.96 -3.95 10.97
CA ARG A 35 -4.89 -2.87 10.61
C ARG A 35 -5.27 -2.03 11.84
N ALA A 36 -5.62 -2.68 12.95
CA ALA A 36 -5.92 -1.98 14.19
C ALA A 36 -4.71 -1.21 14.76
N ALA A 37 -3.50 -1.76 14.64
CA ALA A 37 -2.28 -1.07 15.06
C ALA A 37 -2.03 0.19 14.22
N ARG A 38 -2.17 0.11 12.90
CA ARG A 38 -2.05 1.27 11.99
C ARG A 38 -3.13 2.32 12.27
N ASP A 39 -4.36 1.90 12.53
CA ASP A 39 -5.46 2.82 12.85
C ASP A 39 -5.22 3.57 14.19
N ARG A 40 -4.58 2.94 15.18
CA ARG A 40 -4.13 3.63 16.41
C ARG A 40 -3.05 4.67 16.13
N VAL A 41 -2.03 4.32 15.34
CA VAL A 41 -0.97 5.24 14.95
C VAL A 41 -1.56 6.48 14.26
N ARG A 42 -2.51 6.30 13.33
CA ARG A 42 -3.19 7.42 12.66
C ARG A 42 -3.95 8.32 13.63
N ALA A 43 -4.61 7.73 14.64
CA ALA A 43 -5.32 8.47 15.66
C ALA A 43 -4.37 9.28 16.54
N GLU A 44 -3.22 8.70 16.93
CA GLU A 44 -2.18 9.37 17.70
C GLU A 44 -1.50 10.50 16.90
N ALA A 45 -1.28 10.28 15.61
CA ALA A 45 -0.66 11.25 14.72
C ALA A 45 -1.58 12.44 14.38
N ALA A 46 -2.88 12.36 14.63
CA ALA A 46 -3.83 13.39 14.23
C ALA A 46 -3.45 14.76 14.83
N GLY A 47 -3.26 15.77 13.96
CA GLY A 47 -2.82 17.11 14.34
C GLY A 47 -1.30 17.27 14.49
N MET A 48 -0.53 16.19 14.39
CA MET A 48 0.93 16.21 14.55
C MET A 48 1.62 16.77 13.29
N THR A 49 2.71 17.51 13.47
CA THR A 49 3.55 18.00 12.38
C THR A 49 4.72 17.05 12.11
N HIS A 50 5.41 17.24 10.99
CA HIS A 50 6.53 16.39 10.56
C HIS A 50 7.57 16.10 11.67
N PRO A 51 8.07 17.10 12.45
CA PRO A 51 9.02 16.82 13.52
C PRO A 51 8.47 15.90 14.62
N GLY A 52 7.19 16.05 14.98
CA GLY A 52 6.55 15.20 15.98
C GLY A 52 6.38 13.77 15.48
N ALA A 53 5.97 13.58 14.22
CA ALA A 53 5.84 12.26 13.62
C ALA A 53 7.20 11.56 13.51
N ARG A 54 8.27 12.30 13.18
CA ARG A 54 9.64 11.80 13.16
C ARG A 54 10.11 11.37 14.56
N GLU A 55 9.84 12.16 15.59
CA GLU A 55 10.18 11.78 16.97
C GLU A 55 9.44 10.50 17.40
N ALA A 56 8.15 10.40 17.10
CA ALA A 56 7.35 9.22 17.38
C ALA A 56 7.85 7.96 16.63
N LEU A 57 8.27 8.10 15.38
CA LEU A 57 8.88 7.03 14.59
C LEU A 57 10.16 6.51 15.25
N GLU A 58 11.05 7.41 15.65
CA GLU A 58 12.31 7.03 16.30
C GLU A 58 12.05 6.38 17.67
N ALA A 59 11.08 6.89 18.44
CA ALA A 59 10.66 6.26 19.69
C ALA A 59 10.09 4.85 19.48
N ALA A 60 9.25 4.65 18.46
CA ALA A 60 8.70 3.34 18.13
C ALA A 60 9.79 2.34 17.72
N ARG A 61 10.78 2.77 16.94
CA ARG A 61 11.95 1.95 16.58
C ARG A 61 12.77 1.58 17.81
N ALA A 62 13.08 2.56 18.67
CA ALA A 62 13.86 2.33 19.89
C ALA A 62 13.15 1.40 20.89
N ALA A 63 11.82 1.45 20.94
CA ALA A 63 11.00 0.57 21.78
C ALA A 63 10.86 -0.85 21.21
N GLY A 64 11.35 -1.12 19.99
CA GLY A 64 11.11 -2.41 19.31
C GLY A 64 9.63 -2.65 19.04
N ALA A 65 8.89 -1.59 18.68
CA ALA A 65 7.47 -1.69 18.39
C ALA A 65 7.18 -2.64 17.22
N ASP A 66 5.92 -3.08 17.15
CA ASP A 66 5.43 -3.93 16.07
C ASP A 66 5.77 -3.34 14.69
N PRO A 67 6.20 -4.16 13.71
CA PRO A 67 6.60 -3.67 12.39
C PRO A 67 5.48 -2.89 11.68
N ALA A 68 4.20 -3.23 11.90
CA ALA A 68 3.09 -2.48 11.32
C ALA A 68 2.96 -1.07 11.91
N VAL A 69 3.32 -0.89 13.19
CA VAL A 69 3.36 0.42 13.85
C VAL A 69 4.49 1.28 13.28
N VAL A 70 5.70 0.71 13.17
CA VAL A 70 6.86 1.41 12.61
C VAL A 70 6.62 1.81 11.16
N ALA A 71 6.06 0.90 10.36
CA ALA A 71 5.75 1.16 8.95
C ALA A 71 4.72 2.29 8.78
N GLU A 72 3.69 2.35 9.62
CA GLU A 72 2.69 3.43 9.53
C GLU A 72 3.27 4.78 9.97
N TRP A 73 4.09 4.82 11.03
CA TRP A 73 4.77 6.06 11.43
C TRP A 73 5.67 6.61 10.33
N GLN A 74 6.44 5.73 9.68
CA GLN A 74 7.29 6.13 8.55
C GLN A 74 6.46 6.70 7.40
N ARG A 75 5.36 6.04 7.06
CA ARG A 75 4.48 6.46 5.98
C ARG A 75 3.78 7.80 6.25
N ILE A 76 3.46 8.08 7.52
CA ILE A 76 2.93 9.39 7.95
C ILE A 76 4.02 10.47 7.90
N GLU A 77 5.23 10.16 8.36
CA GLU A 77 6.38 11.09 8.30
C GLU A 77 6.65 11.51 6.86
N GLU A 78 6.73 10.55 5.93
CA GLU A 78 6.91 10.81 4.49
C GLU A 78 5.77 11.67 3.92
N HIS A 79 4.51 11.36 4.25
CA HIS A 79 3.37 12.17 3.82
C HIS A 79 3.45 13.62 4.32
N LEU A 80 3.93 13.83 5.55
CA LEU A 80 4.05 15.15 6.14
C LEU A 80 5.18 15.99 5.56
N VAL A 81 6.26 15.36 5.08
CA VAL A 81 7.33 16.04 4.33
C VAL A 81 6.74 16.76 3.11
N ASP A 82 5.86 16.09 2.38
CA ASP A 82 5.30 16.62 1.12
C ASP A 82 4.15 17.62 1.35
N HIS A 83 3.40 17.47 2.46
CA HIS A 83 2.16 18.24 2.67
C HIS A 83 2.35 19.53 3.50
N GLY A 84 3.39 19.61 4.34
CA GLY A 84 3.78 20.82 5.09
C GLY A 84 2.79 21.30 6.17
N GLY A 85 1.66 20.63 6.35
CA GLY A 85 0.64 20.90 7.37
C GLY A 85 0.55 19.81 8.44
N PRO A 86 -0.27 20.01 9.48
CA PRO A 86 -0.53 18.97 10.47
C PRO A 86 -1.24 17.76 9.83
N TYR A 87 -0.93 16.57 10.33
CA TYR A 87 -1.51 15.33 9.83
C TYR A 87 -3.02 15.30 10.06
N SER A 88 -3.75 14.92 9.02
CA SER A 88 -5.20 14.72 9.06
C SER A 88 -5.55 13.44 8.32
N PRO A 89 -6.06 12.39 9.01
CA PRO A 89 -6.53 11.17 8.36
C PRO A 89 -7.63 11.42 7.31
N ALA A 90 -8.41 12.50 7.47
CA ALA A 90 -9.46 12.88 6.53
C ALA A 90 -8.90 13.47 5.22
N SER A 91 -7.69 14.04 5.25
CA SER A 91 -7.02 14.63 4.10
C SER A 91 -5.96 13.70 3.47
N ASP A 92 -5.72 12.56 4.11
CA ASP A 92 -4.74 11.57 3.69
C ASP A 92 -5.29 10.69 2.54
N PRO A 93 -4.71 10.76 1.33
CA PRO A 93 -5.23 10.04 0.16
C PRO A 93 -5.16 8.51 0.28
N TYR A 94 -4.16 7.97 0.99
CA TYR A 94 -4.04 6.53 1.20
C TYR A 94 -5.14 6.03 2.15
N VAL A 95 -5.42 6.78 3.22
CA VAL A 95 -6.50 6.44 4.16
C VAL A 95 -7.86 6.50 3.45
N GLN A 96 -8.09 7.53 2.63
CA GLN A 96 -9.30 7.61 1.81
C GLN A 96 -9.44 6.42 0.85
N GLY A 97 -8.34 5.98 0.23
CA GLY A 97 -8.32 4.76 -0.59
C GLY A 97 -8.70 3.50 0.18
N GLN A 98 -8.17 3.32 1.40
CA GLN A 98 -8.53 2.17 2.25
C GLN A 98 -10.01 2.17 2.66
N LEU A 99 -10.55 3.32 3.06
CA LEU A 99 -11.95 3.45 3.47
C LEU A 99 -12.89 3.16 2.30
N THR A 100 -12.55 3.66 1.11
CA THR A 100 -13.29 3.39 -0.12
C THR A 100 -13.28 1.89 -0.44
N ALA A 101 -12.12 1.22 -0.36
CA ALA A 101 -12.04 -0.21 -0.58
C ALA A 101 -12.89 -1.01 0.41
N ARG A 102 -12.83 -0.71 1.72
CA ARG A 102 -13.66 -1.36 2.76
C ARG A 102 -15.16 -1.21 2.45
N SER A 103 -15.58 -0.01 2.09
CA SER A 103 -16.98 0.27 1.72
C SER A 103 -17.48 -0.58 0.55
N HIS A 104 -16.60 -0.95 -0.39
CA HIS A 104 -16.94 -1.84 -1.50
C HIS A 104 -16.95 -3.33 -1.13
N HIS A 105 -16.22 -3.74 -0.09
CA HIS A 105 -16.23 -5.13 0.40
C HIS A 105 -17.45 -5.41 1.31
N ASP A 106 -17.88 -4.44 2.10
CA ASP A 106 -19.03 -4.55 3.01
C ASP A 106 -20.37 -4.30 2.33
N ALA A 107 -20.37 -3.73 1.12
CA ALA A 107 -21.59 -3.65 0.33
C ALA A 107 -22.06 -5.07 -0.01
N PRO A 108 -23.33 -5.44 0.26
CA PRO A 108 -23.86 -6.68 -0.28
C PRO A 108 -23.66 -6.62 -1.80
N ARG A 109 -23.04 -7.66 -2.36
CA ARG A 109 -22.93 -7.83 -3.80
C ARG A 109 -24.34 -8.05 -4.35
N THR A 110 -25.13 -6.99 -4.46
CA THR A 110 -26.27 -6.98 -5.37
C THR A 110 -25.67 -7.30 -6.73
N PRO A 111 -26.08 -8.41 -7.38
CA PRO A 111 -25.66 -8.65 -8.75
C PRO A 111 -26.04 -7.39 -9.52
N GLN A 112 -25.03 -6.70 -10.06
CA GLN A 112 -25.26 -5.61 -10.99
C GLN A 112 -26.16 -6.21 -12.09
N PRO A 113 -27.43 -5.78 -12.25
CA PRO A 113 -28.24 -6.28 -13.32
C PRO A 113 -27.46 -6.01 -14.60
N ALA A 114 -27.25 -7.08 -15.37
CA ALA A 114 -26.39 -7.10 -16.53
C ALA A 114 -26.52 -5.77 -17.29
N ARG A 115 -25.42 -5.01 -17.34
CA ARG A 115 -25.34 -3.70 -18.00
C ARG A 115 -25.57 -3.78 -19.54
N ASN A 116 -26.04 -4.93 -20.03
CA ASN A 116 -26.23 -5.30 -21.44
C ASN A 116 -27.64 -5.81 -21.78
N ALA A 117 -28.69 -5.46 -21.01
CA ALA A 117 -30.07 -5.85 -21.34
C ALA A 117 -31.01 -4.68 -21.72
N ALA A 118 -30.48 -3.51 -22.10
CA ALA A 118 -31.32 -2.37 -22.49
C ALA A 118 -30.75 -1.53 -23.64
N LEU A 119 -30.33 -2.19 -24.73
CA LEU A 119 -30.25 -1.59 -26.06
C LEU A 119 -31.24 -2.28 -27.01
N THR A 120 -32.47 -2.51 -26.57
CA THR A 120 -33.59 -2.61 -27.51
C THR A 120 -34.01 -1.18 -27.83
N LEU A 121 -33.40 -0.62 -28.86
CA LEU A 121 -33.92 0.57 -29.54
C LEU A 121 -35.38 0.29 -29.93
N PRO A 122 -36.35 1.19 -29.65
CA PRO A 122 -37.65 1.09 -30.29
C PRO A 122 -37.45 1.25 -31.80
N ALA A 123 -38.12 0.40 -32.59
CA ALA A 123 -38.12 0.46 -34.04
C ALA A 123 -38.44 1.89 -34.52
N PRO A 124 -37.75 2.41 -35.55
CA PRO A 124 -38.05 3.73 -36.07
C PRO A 124 -39.49 3.76 -36.58
N GLY A 125 -40.28 4.73 -36.09
CA GLY A 125 -41.62 4.99 -36.57
C GLY A 125 -41.62 5.34 -38.07
N PRO A 126 -42.77 5.18 -38.76
CA PRO A 126 -42.83 5.37 -40.21
C PRO A 126 -42.50 6.82 -40.59
N PRO A 127 -41.80 7.05 -41.72
CA PRO A 127 -41.42 8.38 -42.15
C PRO A 127 -42.65 9.24 -42.47
N ALA A 128 -42.59 10.52 -42.10
CA ALA A 128 -43.64 11.49 -42.38
C ALA A 128 -43.84 11.70 -43.91
N PRO A 129 -45.08 11.95 -44.38
CA PRO A 129 -45.32 12.15 -45.80
C PRO A 129 -44.74 13.49 -46.29
N PHE A 130 -44.01 13.40 -47.39
CA PHE A 130 -43.40 14.54 -48.07
C PHE A 130 -44.49 15.45 -48.65
N ARG A 131 -44.48 16.74 -48.27
CA ARG A 131 -45.36 17.77 -48.87
C ARG A 131 -44.52 18.67 -49.78
N PRO A 132 -44.75 18.68 -51.10
CA PRO A 132 -44.25 19.75 -51.96
C PRO A 132 -45.15 20.99 -51.83
N SER A 133 -44.53 22.16 -51.97
CA SER A 133 -45.16 23.49 -51.94
C SER A 133 -46.17 23.73 -53.06
#